data_AF-A0A699Z854-F1
#
_entry.id   AF-A0A699Z854-F1
#
_cell.length_a   1.000
_cell.length_b   1.000
_cell.length_c   1.000
_cell.angle_alpha   90.00
_cell.angle_beta   90.00
_cell.angle_gamma   90.00
#
_symmetry.space_group_name_H-M   'P 1'
#
loop_
_entity.id
_entity.type
_entity.pdbx_description
1 polymer ?
#
loop_
_entity_poly.entity_id
_entity_poly.type
_entity_poly.pdbx_seq_one_letter_code
_entity_poly.pdbx_strand_id
1 'polypeptide(L)'
;QVAFMLQHQLVNSHNAWMLQPQGYGDVGLLNGFLPLDSLAASNAALAWPGILPIVQQRQAKYLGKVVAMPLDMHVNLLFYRIDVFQEVLNTTQPPQTWLEVLRLAALLHNRTWDGRPGNYGICLEQRWDCGSQADDLYSILAPMMQYQGTGGQGDGDVLQALNRSDSAVRGVVGVGQLPGSSMVYERTLQAMVPCSVELCPFSVVADLGGTQTRVNLAPFSPSGGWVASVNAQSPVADQAAAIAFLLDSLASANSSWDPILSSEFETEPYRMEHFKDRQRWLAAGYEEGDTERWLSARLAALTLGGPGAQGAAALGGNLVLDLRIPGAGLIKCVAVLEHPD
;
A
#
# COMPACT_ATOMS: atom_id res chain seq x y z
N GLN A 1 -19.26 -19.09 -10.13
CA GLN A 1 -20.32 -18.05 -10.13
C GLN A 1 -19.76 -16.63 -10.21
N VAL A 2 -18.70 -16.26 -9.49
CA VAL A 2 -18.11 -14.90 -9.60
C VAL A 2 -17.73 -14.50 -11.04
N ALA A 3 -17.06 -15.39 -11.80
CA ALA A 3 -16.75 -15.14 -13.22
C ALA A 3 -17.99 -14.85 -14.11
N PHE A 4 -19.17 -15.35 -13.72
CA PHE A 4 -20.42 -15.08 -14.43
C PHE A 4 -20.96 -13.67 -14.13
N MET A 5 -20.83 -13.18 -12.89
CA MET A 5 -21.14 -11.78 -12.58
C MET A 5 -20.17 -10.81 -13.28
N LEU A 6 -18.87 -11.15 -13.30
CA LEU A 6 -17.86 -10.37 -14.01
C LEU A 6 -18.12 -10.29 -15.53
N GLN A 7 -18.46 -11.41 -16.17
CA GLN A 7 -18.67 -11.46 -17.63
C GLN A 7 -20.05 -11.00 -18.11
N HIS A 8 -21.10 -11.00 -17.29
CA HIS A 8 -22.47 -10.70 -17.76
C HIS A 8 -23.16 -9.56 -17.02
N GLN A 9 -22.67 -9.11 -15.86
CA GLN A 9 -23.31 -8.03 -15.08
C GLN A 9 -22.49 -6.74 -15.05
N LEU A 10 -21.17 -6.76 -14.77
CA LEU A 10 -20.37 -5.53 -14.54
C LEU A 10 -20.72 -4.36 -15.48
N VAL A 11 -20.59 -4.54 -16.79
CA VAL A 11 -20.82 -3.49 -17.80
C VAL A 11 -22.29 -3.15 -18.06
N ASN A 12 -23.23 -4.01 -17.65
CA ASN A 12 -24.66 -3.88 -17.93
C ASN A 12 -25.50 -3.49 -16.70
N SER A 13 -24.95 -3.52 -15.47
CA SER A 13 -25.72 -3.26 -14.24
C SER A 13 -25.31 -2.03 -13.43
N HIS A 14 -24.14 -1.41 -13.67
CA HIS A 14 -23.68 -0.27 -12.86
C HIS A 14 -23.03 0.84 -13.70
N ASN A 15 -23.20 2.09 -13.26
CA ASN A 15 -22.61 3.26 -13.92
C ASN A 15 -21.16 3.55 -13.47
N ALA A 16 -20.77 3.06 -12.30
CA ALA A 16 -19.41 3.11 -11.79
C ALA A 16 -19.14 1.93 -10.86
N TRP A 17 -17.87 1.69 -10.56
CA TRP A 17 -17.41 0.63 -9.67
C TRP A 17 -16.31 1.15 -8.76
N MET A 18 -16.33 0.71 -7.49
CA MET A 18 -15.12 0.69 -6.67
C MET A 18 -14.43 -0.65 -6.85
N LEU A 19 -13.15 -0.63 -7.18
CA LEU A 19 -12.33 -1.83 -7.35
C LEU A 19 -10.88 -1.58 -6.98
N GLN A 20 -10.16 -2.65 -6.74
CA GLN A 20 -8.70 -2.64 -6.64
C GLN A 20 -8.10 -2.80 -8.05
N PRO A 21 -6.96 -2.16 -8.39
CA PRO A 21 -6.27 -2.27 -9.69
C PRO A 21 -6.08 -3.69 -10.25
N GLN A 22 -6.00 -4.72 -9.40
CA GLN A 22 -6.01 -6.14 -9.82
C GLN A 22 -7.23 -6.55 -10.67
N GLY A 23 -8.36 -5.84 -10.53
CA GLY A 23 -9.55 -5.99 -11.37
C GLY A 23 -9.40 -5.48 -12.81
N TYR A 24 -8.42 -4.61 -13.09
CA TYR A 24 -8.33 -3.88 -14.36
C TYR A 24 -8.23 -4.75 -15.60
N GLY A 25 -7.64 -5.94 -15.49
CA GLY A 25 -7.55 -6.89 -16.60
C GLY A 25 -8.92 -7.23 -17.20
N ASP A 26 -9.94 -7.46 -16.38
CA ASP A 26 -11.25 -7.92 -16.87
C ASP A 26 -12.07 -6.77 -17.41
N VAL A 27 -12.09 -5.64 -16.69
CA VAL A 27 -12.78 -4.42 -17.13
C VAL A 27 -12.15 -3.89 -18.43
N GLY A 28 -10.82 -4.00 -18.56
CA GLY A 28 -10.08 -3.69 -19.78
C GLY A 28 -10.45 -4.60 -20.96
N LEU A 29 -10.53 -5.92 -20.74
CA LEU A 29 -10.97 -6.88 -21.78
C LEU A 29 -12.40 -6.62 -22.27
N LEU A 30 -13.27 -6.08 -21.41
CA LEU A 30 -14.64 -5.70 -21.75
C LEU A 30 -14.78 -4.26 -22.30
N ASN A 31 -13.68 -3.52 -22.45
CA ASN A 31 -13.69 -2.08 -22.78
C ASN A 31 -14.60 -1.25 -21.85
N GLY A 32 -14.68 -1.61 -20.57
CA GLY A 32 -15.59 -1.00 -19.60
C GLY A 32 -15.15 0.36 -19.06
N PHE A 33 -13.88 0.75 -19.23
CA PHE A 33 -13.34 1.98 -18.64
C PHE A 33 -13.65 3.24 -19.46
N LEU A 34 -14.34 4.21 -18.86
CA LEU A 34 -14.41 5.57 -19.37
C LEU A 34 -13.01 6.23 -19.29
N PRO A 35 -12.48 6.84 -20.37
CA PRO A 35 -11.22 7.58 -20.31
C PRO A 35 -11.35 8.83 -19.45
N LEU A 36 -10.52 8.96 -18.41
CA LEU A 36 -10.53 10.07 -17.46
C LEU A 36 -9.34 11.02 -17.62
N ASP A 37 -8.54 10.88 -18.69
CA ASP A 37 -7.35 11.72 -18.93
C ASP A 37 -7.67 13.24 -18.92
N SER A 38 -8.78 13.66 -19.53
CA SER A 38 -9.24 15.06 -19.52
C SER A 38 -9.68 15.55 -18.12
N LEU A 39 -10.25 14.65 -17.32
CA LEU A 39 -10.67 14.93 -15.94
C LEU A 39 -9.42 15.13 -15.07
N ALA A 40 -8.45 14.22 -15.16
CA ALA A 40 -7.15 14.34 -14.50
C ALA A 40 -6.39 15.61 -14.90
N ALA A 41 -6.46 16.01 -16.18
CA ALA A 41 -5.74 17.18 -16.68
C ALA A 41 -6.32 18.54 -16.25
N SER A 42 -7.65 18.64 -16.03
CA SER A 42 -8.32 19.95 -15.88
C SER A 42 -9.29 20.09 -14.70
N ASN A 43 -9.66 19.02 -13.99
CA ASN A 43 -10.62 19.11 -12.90
C ASN A 43 -9.98 19.60 -11.59
N ALA A 44 -10.41 20.78 -11.13
CA ALA A 44 -9.89 21.41 -9.92
C ALA A 44 -10.27 20.68 -8.61
N ALA A 45 -11.40 19.98 -8.56
CA ALA A 45 -11.80 19.22 -7.37
C ALA A 45 -10.97 17.93 -7.23
N LEU A 46 -10.73 17.21 -8.32
CA LEU A 46 -9.84 16.04 -8.35
C LEU A 46 -8.40 16.41 -8.00
N ALA A 47 -7.97 17.64 -8.33
CA ALA A 47 -6.69 18.23 -7.97
C ALA A 47 -5.49 17.29 -8.24
N TRP A 48 -5.47 16.68 -9.43
CA TRP A 48 -4.56 15.59 -9.79
C TRP A 48 -3.08 15.79 -9.42
N PRO A 49 -2.45 16.97 -9.58
CA PRO A 49 -1.06 17.19 -9.17
C PRO A 49 -0.78 16.99 -7.67
N GLY A 50 -1.80 17.00 -6.80
CA GLY A 50 -1.70 16.71 -5.37
C GLY A 50 -1.66 15.22 -5.04
N ILE A 51 -2.08 14.34 -5.95
CA ILE A 51 -2.01 12.88 -5.81
C ILE A 51 -0.55 12.43 -5.95
N LEU A 52 -0.10 11.48 -5.13
CA LEU A 52 1.26 10.95 -5.19
C LEU A 52 1.61 10.39 -6.58
N PRO A 53 2.81 10.66 -7.14
CA PRO A 53 3.17 10.21 -8.49
C PRO A 53 3.07 8.69 -8.70
N ILE A 54 3.43 7.89 -7.70
CA ILE A 54 3.29 6.42 -7.76
C ILE A 54 1.84 6.00 -7.99
N VAL A 55 0.90 6.65 -7.29
CA VAL A 55 -0.55 6.40 -7.39
C VAL A 55 -1.07 6.82 -8.76
N GLN A 56 -0.67 8.00 -9.25
CA GLN A 56 -1.02 8.47 -10.60
C GLN A 56 -0.53 7.54 -11.71
N GLN A 57 0.65 6.90 -11.56
CA GLN A 57 1.26 6.11 -12.63
C GLN A 57 0.94 4.62 -12.57
N ARG A 58 0.66 4.07 -11.39
CA ARG A 58 0.48 2.62 -11.19
C ARG A 58 -0.91 2.20 -10.74
N GLN A 59 -1.59 3.04 -9.96
CA GLN A 59 -2.94 2.75 -9.49
C GLN A 59 -3.97 3.29 -10.47
N ALA A 60 -3.91 4.57 -10.82
CA ALA A 60 -4.96 5.25 -11.59
C ALA A 60 -4.97 4.96 -13.11
N LYS A 61 -3.97 4.23 -13.63
CA LYS A 61 -3.74 4.02 -15.07
C LYS A 61 -3.83 2.57 -15.49
N TYR A 62 -4.41 2.36 -16.67
CA TYR A 62 -4.40 1.09 -17.39
C TYR A 62 -3.94 1.33 -18.83
N LEU A 63 -2.97 0.53 -19.30
CA LEU A 63 -2.32 0.69 -20.61
C LEU A 63 -1.87 2.14 -20.92
N GLY A 64 -1.40 2.85 -19.87
CA GLY A 64 -0.88 4.23 -19.95
C GLY A 64 -1.92 5.35 -19.88
N LYS A 65 -3.23 5.04 -20.01
CA LYS A 65 -4.34 6.00 -19.92
C LYS A 65 -4.90 6.07 -18.50
N VAL A 66 -5.39 7.23 -18.07
CA VAL A 66 -6.11 7.36 -16.80
C VAL A 66 -7.52 6.78 -16.97
N VAL A 67 -7.84 5.76 -16.16
CA VAL A 67 -9.13 5.04 -16.22
C VAL A 67 -9.91 5.09 -14.91
N ALA A 68 -9.26 5.54 -13.83
CA ALA A 68 -9.83 5.55 -12.50
C ALA A 68 -9.39 6.77 -11.69
N MET A 69 -10.19 7.14 -10.70
CA MET A 69 -9.86 8.11 -9.66
C MET A 69 -9.38 7.36 -8.41
N PRO A 70 -8.17 7.64 -7.91
CA PRO A 70 -7.68 7.12 -6.63
C PRO A 70 -8.61 7.48 -5.46
N LEU A 71 -8.87 6.52 -4.58
CA LEU A 71 -9.62 6.71 -3.33
C LEU A 71 -8.71 6.53 -2.10
N ASP A 72 -7.76 5.62 -2.18
CA ASP A 72 -6.61 5.48 -1.29
C ASP A 72 -5.40 4.93 -2.05
N MET A 73 -4.41 4.39 -1.35
CA MET A 73 -3.29 3.62 -1.90
C MET A 73 -2.76 2.71 -0.79
N HIS A 74 -2.76 1.39 -0.96
CA HIS A 74 -2.25 0.46 0.06
C HIS A 74 -0.73 0.23 -0.02
N VAL A 75 -0.04 0.15 1.12
CA VAL A 75 1.38 -0.28 1.20
C VAL A 75 1.67 -0.87 2.58
N ASN A 76 2.37 -2.01 2.60
CA ASN A 76 2.72 -2.68 3.86
C ASN A 76 3.89 -1.96 4.54
N LEU A 77 3.87 -2.01 5.87
CA LEU A 77 4.80 -1.37 6.79
C LEU A 77 5.17 -2.35 7.90
N LEU A 78 6.27 -2.07 8.62
CA LEU A 78 6.61 -2.87 9.80
C LEU A 78 6.16 -2.14 11.06
N PHE A 79 5.13 -2.68 11.72
CA PHE A 79 4.76 -2.29 13.07
C PHE A 79 5.61 -3.03 14.11
N TYR A 80 6.09 -2.31 15.12
CA TYR A 80 6.86 -2.87 16.23
C TYR A 80 6.58 -2.13 17.54
N ARG A 81 6.91 -2.75 18.67
CA ARG A 81 6.73 -2.17 20.01
C ARG A 81 7.99 -1.43 20.43
N ILE A 82 7.94 -0.09 20.47
CA ILE A 82 9.10 0.77 20.80
C ILE A 82 9.59 0.50 22.21
N ASP A 83 8.66 0.34 23.16
CA ASP A 83 8.94 0.03 24.56
C ASP A 83 9.65 -1.32 24.72
N VAL A 84 9.18 -2.37 24.04
CA VAL A 84 9.82 -3.69 24.04
C VAL A 84 11.22 -3.63 23.40
N PHE A 85 11.37 -2.88 22.31
CA PHE A 85 12.67 -2.67 21.67
C PHE A 85 13.63 -1.90 22.60
N GLN A 86 13.14 -0.86 23.29
CA GLN A 86 13.96 -0.07 24.20
C GLN A 86 14.35 -0.84 25.46
N GLU A 87 13.45 -1.65 26.02
CA GLU A 87 13.70 -2.47 27.21
C GLU A 87 14.62 -3.66 26.90
N VAL A 88 14.33 -4.42 25.83
CA VAL A 88 14.99 -5.71 25.57
C VAL A 88 16.23 -5.56 24.66
N LEU A 89 16.25 -4.57 23.78
CA LEU A 89 17.28 -4.41 22.74
C LEU A 89 18.08 -3.10 22.87
N ASN A 90 17.70 -2.21 23.80
CA ASN A 90 18.30 -0.89 23.99
C ASN A 90 18.37 -0.04 22.70
N THR A 91 17.31 -0.10 21.89
CA THR A 91 17.15 0.70 20.67
C THR A 91 15.69 1.08 20.47
N THR A 92 15.42 2.15 19.75
CA THR A 92 14.08 2.52 19.27
C THR A 92 13.94 2.37 17.75
N GLN A 93 14.98 1.89 17.07
CA GLN A 93 15.03 1.82 15.61
C GLN A 93 14.42 0.50 15.09
N PRO A 94 13.69 0.52 13.96
CA PRO A 94 13.20 -0.70 13.32
C PRO A 94 14.35 -1.52 12.71
N PRO A 95 14.20 -2.85 12.62
CA PRO A 95 15.15 -3.69 11.88
C PRO A 95 15.14 -3.32 10.39
N GLN A 96 16.31 -3.37 9.75
CA GLN A 96 16.50 -2.90 8.37
C GLN A 96 16.38 -4.03 7.35
N THR A 97 16.55 -5.28 7.80
CA THR A 97 16.48 -6.49 6.97
C THR A 97 15.56 -7.56 7.55
N TRP A 98 14.99 -8.40 6.68
CA TRP A 98 14.16 -9.54 7.12
C TRP A 98 14.94 -10.55 7.97
N LEU A 99 16.27 -10.66 7.79
CA LEU A 99 17.11 -11.49 8.63
C LEU A 99 17.23 -10.94 10.06
N GLU A 100 17.26 -9.62 10.23
CA GLU A 100 17.16 -9.00 11.57
C GLU A 100 15.79 -9.22 12.18
N VAL A 101 14.69 -9.05 11.41
CA VAL A 101 13.33 -9.36 11.89
C VAL A 101 13.26 -10.79 12.43
N LEU A 102 13.74 -11.80 11.68
CA LEU A 102 13.71 -13.19 12.14
C LEU A 102 14.57 -13.43 13.40
N ARG A 103 15.72 -12.77 13.51
CA ARG A 103 16.59 -12.84 14.71
C ARG A 103 15.93 -12.19 15.92
N LEU A 104 15.33 -11.01 15.76
CA LEU A 104 14.62 -10.30 16.82
C LEU A 104 13.36 -11.06 17.23
N ALA A 105 12.60 -11.59 16.28
CA ALA A 105 11.42 -12.42 16.54
C ALA A 105 11.80 -13.66 17.38
N ALA A 106 12.88 -14.36 17.01
CA ALA A 106 13.38 -15.50 17.79
C ALA A 106 13.87 -15.10 19.20
N LEU A 107 14.48 -13.91 19.34
CA LEU A 107 14.96 -13.38 20.62
C LEU A 107 13.82 -12.92 21.55
N LEU A 108 12.73 -12.42 20.98
CA LEU A 108 11.54 -11.89 21.67
C LEU A 108 10.49 -12.97 21.95
N HIS A 109 10.44 -14.05 21.18
CA HIS A 109 9.45 -15.11 21.36
C HIS A 109 9.50 -15.76 22.75
N ASN A 110 8.32 -16.02 23.31
CA ASN A 110 8.08 -16.55 24.66
C ASN A 110 8.53 -15.65 25.82
N ARG A 111 8.82 -14.37 25.57
CA ARG A 111 8.99 -13.38 26.64
C ARG A 111 7.63 -12.88 27.17
N THR A 112 7.70 -12.19 28.30
CA THR A 112 6.60 -11.48 28.96
C THR A 112 6.96 -10.00 29.01
N TRP A 113 6.14 -9.10 28.47
CA TRP A 113 6.38 -7.65 28.48
C TRP A 113 5.13 -6.80 28.75
N ASP A 114 3.94 -7.40 28.67
CA ASP A 114 2.63 -6.78 28.93
C ASP A 114 1.89 -7.50 30.08
N GLY A 115 2.63 -8.27 30.89
CA GLY A 115 2.09 -9.16 31.92
C GLY A 115 1.52 -10.49 31.38
N ARG A 116 1.44 -10.69 30.06
CA ARG A 116 1.01 -11.97 29.46
C ARG A 116 2.23 -12.85 29.17
N PRO A 117 2.26 -14.10 29.64
CA PRO A 117 3.35 -15.03 29.30
C PRO A 117 3.21 -15.55 27.87
N GLY A 118 4.33 -15.85 27.22
CA GLY A 118 4.32 -16.55 25.93
C GLY A 118 4.09 -15.65 24.72
N ASN A 119 4.49 -14.38 24.75
CA ASN A 119 4.27 -13.47 23.64
C ASN A 119 5.03 -13.91 22.36
N TYR A 120 4.42 -13.66 21.20
CA TYR A 120 5.06 -13.89 19.91
C TYR A 120 6.01 -12.75 19.56
N GLY A 121 7.19 -13.09 19.01
CA GLY A 121 8.18 -12.09 18.58
C GLY A 121 7.91 -11.50 17.20
N ILE A 122 6.96 -12.07 16.46
CA ILE A 122 6.40 -11.55 15.21
C ILE A 122 4.95 -12.05 15.10
N CYS A 123 4.07 -11.20 14.58
CA CYS A 123 2.73 -11.57 14.14
C CYS A 123 2.65 -11.30 12.65
N LEU A 124 2.06 -12.23 11.91
CA LEU A 124 1.77 -12.18 10.47
C LEU A 124 0.28 -12.53 10.30
N GLU A 125 -0.35 -12.13 9.20
CA GLU A 125 -1.76 -12.40 8.95
C GLU A 125 -1.98 -13.92 8.82
N GLN A 126 -3.08 -14.41 9.42
CA GLN A 126 -3.44 -15.83 9.49
C GLN A 126 -4.75 -16.14 8.75
N ARG A 127 -5.38 -15.16 8.11
CA ARG A 127 -6.55 -15.37 7.25
C ARG A 127 -6.26 -16.41 6.16
N TRP A 128 -7.08 -17.44 6.13
CA TRP A 128 -7.00 -18.53 5.16
C TRP A 128 -8.01 -18.34 4.01
N ASP A 129 -8.08 -17.12 3.46
CA ASP A 129 -8.94 -16.77 2.33
C ASP A 129 -8.14 -16.62 1.02
N CYS A 130 -8.85 -16.46 -0.10
CA CYS A 130 -8.22 -16.42 -1.42
C CYS A 130 -7.46 -15.11 -1.73
N GLY A 131 -7.47 -14.12 -0.84
CA GLY A 131 -6.78 -12.84 -1.03
C GLY A 131 -5.46 -12.74 -0.27
N SER A 132 -5.46 -13.13 1.00
CA SER A 132 -4.41 -12.77 1.98
C SER A 132 -3.29 -13.80 2.19
N GLN A 133 -3.47 -15.04 1.73
CA GLN A 133 -2.61 -16.20 2.08
C GLN A 133 -1.11 -16.13 1.70
N ALA A 134 -0.67 -15.09 1.00
CA ALA A 134 0.73 -14.94 0.57
C ALA A 134 1.33 -13.54 0.84
N ASP A 135 0.58 -12.62 1.47
CA ASP A 135 0.98 -11.22 1.66
C ASP A 135 2.29 -11.03 2.41
N ASP A 136 2.40 -11.62 3.58
CA ASP A 136 3.61 -11.56 4.40
C ASP A 136 4.79 -12.26 3.73
N LEU A 137 4.52 -13.39 3.06
CA LEU A 137 5.54 -14.12 2.31
C LEU A 137 6.06 -13.29 1.13
N TYR A 138 5.19 -12.57 0.43
CA TYR A 138 5.58 -11.66 -0.63
C TYR A 138 6.24 -10.39 -0.10
N SER A 139 5.85 -9.88 1.07
CA SER A 139 6.54 -8.78 1.77
C SER A 139 7.99 -9.17 2.09
N ILE A 140 8.23 -10.44 2.46
CA ILE A 140 9.57 -11.03 2.68
C ILE A 140 10.32 -11.25 1.36
N LEU A 141 9.64 -11.81 0.34
CA LEU A 141 10.24 -12.24 -0.92
C LEU A 141 10.52 -11.07 -1.89
N ALA A 142 9.72 -10.01 -1.83
CA ALA A 142 9.82 -8.82 -2.67
C ALA A 142 11.24 -8.23 -2.71
N PRO A 143 11.88 -7.86 -1.59
CA PRO A 143 13.24 -7.33 -1.62
C PRO A 143 14.31 -8.34 -2.05
N MET A 144 14.01 -9.63 -2.12
CA MET A 144 14.93 -10.66 -2.64
C MET A 144 14.79 -10.84 -4.16
N MET A 145 13.56 -10.84 -4.69
CA MET A 145 13.25 -11.15 -6.08
C MET A 145 13.10 -9.92 -6.98
N GLN A 146 12.82 -8.76 -6.40
CA GLN A 146 12.46 -7.52 -7.09
C GLN A 146 13.48 -6.42 -6.81
N TYR A 147 14.53 -6.38 -7.63
CA TYR A 147 15.67 -5.48 -7.50
C TYR A 147 15.82 -4.48 -8.66
N GLN A 148 15.09 -4.68 -9.77
CA GLN A 148 15.11 -3.82 -10.97
C GLN A 148 13.78 -3.07 -11.21
N GLY A 149 12.77 -3.16 -10.31
CA GLY A 149 11.35 -2.82 -10.57
C GLY A 149 10.71 -3.69 -11.69
N THR A 150 9.40 -3.93 -11.82
CA THR A 150 8.23 -4.07 -10.91
C THR A 150 7.70 -5.53 -11.07
N GLY A 151 6.91 -6.21 -10.20
CA GLY A 151 6.21 -5.88 -8.94
C GLY A 151 5.68 -7.18 -8.20
N GLY A 152 4.80 -7.06 -7.18
CA GLY A 152 4.25 -8.12 -6.26
C GLY A 152 2.91 -7.79 -5.54
N GLN A 153 1.93 -8.72 -5.35
CA GLN A 153 0.47 -8.47 -5.04
C GLN A 153 -0.06 -8.97 -3.65
N GLY A 154 -1.10 -8.35 -3.06
CA GLY A 154 -1.84 -8.80 -1.82
C GLY A 154 -2.87 -7.80 -1.18
N ASP A 155 -2.87 -7.49 0.15
CA ASP A 155 -3.65 -6.39 0.85
C ASP A 155 -3.00 -5.73 2.13
N GLY A 156 -3.42 -4.51 2.55
CA GLY A 156 -2.62 -3.46 3.32
C GLY A 156 -2.79 -3.17 4.84
N ASP A 157 -2.22 -2.05 5.36
CA ASP A 157 -1.74 -1.85 6.77
C ASP A 157 -2.27 -0.61 7.57
N VAL A 158 -3.39 -0.78 8.28
CA VAL A 158 -4.29 0.28 8.81
C VAL A 158 -3.85 0.93 10.15
N LEU A 159 -3.44 2.22 10.14
CA LEU A 159 -3.15 3.00 11.38
C LEU A 159 -4.38 3.22 12.26
N GLN A 160 -5.56 3.36 11.65
CA GLN A 160 -6.79 3.76 12.31
C GLN A 160 -7.20 2.77 13.41
N ALA A 161 -6.90 1.47 13.24
CA ALA A 161 -7.09 0.45 14.26
C ALA A 161 -6.18 0.64 15.49
N LEU A 162 -4.96 1.12 15.28
CA LEU A 162 -3.92 1.27 16.32
C LEU A 162 -4.09 2.53 17.17
N ASN A 163 -4.62 3.61 16.60
CA ASN A 163 -4.78 4.91 17.29
C ASN A 163 -6.16 5.07 17.99
N ARG A 164 -7.00 4.03 18.00
CA ARG A 164 -8.25 4.03 18.77
C ARG A 164 -7.99 4.35 20.25
N SER A 165 -8.93 5.05 20.90
CA SER A 165 -8.80 5.46 22.31
C SER A 165 -8.73 4.30 23.30
N ASP A 166 -9.19 3.11 22.92
CA ASP A 166 -9.15 1.86 23.69
C ASP A 166 -7.94 0.95 23.33
N SER A 167 -7.09 1.37 22.39
CA SER A 167 -5.92 0.61 21.94
C SER A 167 -4.83 0.56 23.03
N ALA A 168 -4.50 -0.66 23.47
CA ALA A 168 -3.44 -0.92 24.44
C ALA A 168 -2.02 -0.65 23.92
N VAL A 169 -1.86 -0.26 22.65
CA VAL A 169 -0.56 0.04 22.01
C VAL A 169 -0.43 1.50 21.55
N ARG A 170 -1.47 2.32 21.73
CA ARG A 170 -1.45 3.76 21.38
C ARG A 170 -0.30 4.49 22.09
N GLY A 171 0.47 5.26 21.33
CA GLY A 171 1.65 6.01 21.80
C GLY A 171 2.92 5.18 22.00
N VAL A 172 2.87 3.84 21.88
CA VAL A 172 4.04 2.93 22.03
C VAL A 172 4.33 2.10 20.77
N VAL A 173 3.64 2.36 19.67
CA VAL A 173 3.88 1.75 18.36
C VAL A 173 4.94 2.51 17.58
N GLY A 174 5.91 1.76 17.09
CA GLY A 174 6.83 2.19 16.05
C GLY A 174 6.35 1.69 14.69
N VAL A 175 6.55 2.51 13.67
CA VAL A 175 6.27 2.17 12.27
C VAL A 175 7.54 2.37 11.48
N GLY A 176 7.94 1.36 10.70
CA GLY A 176 9.03 1.42 9.75
C GLY A 176 8.55 1.09 8.34
N GLN A 177 9.37 1.37 7.33
CA GLN A 177 9.22 0.73 6.03
C GLN A 177 9.36 -0.79 6.19
N LEU A 178 8.81 -1.58 5.27
CA LEU A 178 9.14 -3.01 5.23
C LEU A 178 10.66 -3.23 5.14
N PRO A 179 11.21 -4.21 5.88
CA PRO A 179 12.62 -4.56 5.81
C PRO A 179 13.05 -4.92 4.39
N GLY A 180 14.31 -4.63 4.08
CA GLY A 180 14.91 -5.03 2.81
C GLY A 180 15.67 -6.35 2.88
N SER A 181 16.47 -6.58 1.84
CA SER A 181 17.43 -7.68 1.78
C SER A 181 18.78 -7.20 1.28
N SER A 182 19.86 -7.65 1.91
CA SER A 182 21.24 -7.47 1.43
C SER A 182 21.65 -8.49 0.35
N MET A 183 20.81 -9.51 0.12
CA MET A 183 20.98 -10.56 -0.88
C MET A 183 19.79 -10.59 -1.83
N VAL A 184 20.04 -10.66 -3.13
CA VAL A 184 19.00 -10.70 -4.18
C VAL A 184 19.19 -11.90 -5.10
N TYR A 185 18.11 -12.39 -5.69
CA TYR A 185 18.13 -13.57 -6.56
C TYR A 185 18.49 -13.21 -8.00
N GLU A 186 19.74 -13.40 -8.40
CA GLU A 186 20.14 -13.17 -9.80
C GLU A 186 19.69 -14.36 -10.67
N ARG A 187 18.84 -14.06 -11.66
CA ARG A 187 18.10 -15.07 -12.45
C ARG A 187 18.98 -15.83 -13.45
N THR A 188 20.08 -15.24 -13.90
CA THR A 188 21.01 -15.84 -14.88
C THR A 188 21.90 -16.89 -14.21
N LEU A 189 22.38 -16.59 -13.00
CA LEU A 189 23.17 -17.45 -12.12
C LEU A 189 22.29 -18.41 -11.29
N GLN A 190 20.98 -18.15 -11.25
CA GLN A 190 19.98 -18.86 -10.44
C GLN A 190 20.32 -18.92 -8.94
N ALA A 191 20.97 -17.88 -8.44
CA ALA A 191 21.59 -17.86 -7.12
C ALA A 191 21.33 -16.55 -6.36
N MET A 192 21.34 -16.64 -5.02
CA MET A 192 21.34 -15.45 -4.16
C MET A 192 22.73 -14.81 -4.19
N VAL A 193 22.82 -13.55 -4.59
CA VAL A 193 24.05 -12.76 -4.66
C VAL A 193 23.96 -11.47 -3.84
N PRO A 194 25.09 -10.89 -3.39
CA PRO A 194 25.07 -9.61 -2.69
C PRO A 194 24.51 -8.49 -3.56
N CYS A 195 23.72 -7.63 -2.94
CA CYS A 195 23.11 -6.48 -3.58
C CYS A 195 24.15 -5.39 -3.92
N SER A 196 24.28 -5.02 -5.19
CA SER A 196 25.20 -3.96 -5.69
C SER A 196 24.43 -2.73 -6.18
N VAL A 197 25.12 -1.66 -6.61
CA VAL A 197 24.45 -0.47 -7.19
C VAL A 197 23.87 -0.78 -8.57
N GLU A 198 24.61 -1.56 -9.35
CA GLU A 198 24.27 -1.98 -10.72
C GLU A 198 23.12 -2.99 -10.72
N LEU A 199 23.12 -3.90 -9.72
CA LEU A 199 22.08 -4.89 -9.55
C LEU A 199 20.84 -4.29 -8.89
N CYS A 200 21.01 -3.56 -7.79
CA CYS A 200 19.92 -2.94 -7.01
C CYS A 200 19.98 -1.39 -7.09
N PRO A 201 19.57 -0.75 -8.20
CA PRO A 201 19.63 0.71 -8.34
C PRO A 201 18.80 1.49 -7.30
N PHE A 202 17.84 0.83 -6.63
CA PHE A 202 16.99 1.41 -5.59
C PHE A 202 17.42 1.06 -4.15
N SER A 203 18.60 0.46 -3.99
CA SER A 203 19.11 0.06 -2.67
C SER A 203 19.63 1.23 -1.83
N VAL A 204 19.36 1.16 -0.53
CA VAL A 204 19.92 2.07 0.48
C VAL A 204 21.17 1.47 1.12
N VAL A 205 21.90 2.29 1.87
CA VAL A 205 22.95 1.81 2.79
C VAL A 205 22.38 1.82 4.19
N ALA A 206 22.43 0.68 4.88
CA ALA A 206 21.99 0.52 6.26
C ALA A 206 23.15 0.06 7.14
N ASP A 207 23.17 0.45 8.40
CA ASP A 207 24.12 -0.06 9.37
C ASP A 207 23.61 -1.35 10.00
N LEU A 208 24.20 -2.49 9.62
CA LEU A 208 23.85 -3.81 10.14
C LEU A 208 24.89 -4.24 11.18
N GLY A 209 24.77 -3.71 12.41
CA GLY A 209 25.63 -4.07 13.54
C GLY A 209 27.06 -3.55 13.45
N GLY A 210 27.25 -2.30 12.98
CA GLY A 210 28.54 -1.67 12.74
C GLY A 210 29.08 -1.87 11.32
N THR A 211 28.31 -2.52 10.44
CA THR A 211 28.71 -2.83 9.05
C THR A 211 27.76 -2.14 8.07
N GLN A 212 28.28 -1.13 7.37
CA GLN A 212 27.57 -0.42 6.30
C GLN A 212 27.29 -1.38 5.14
N THR A 213 26.04 -1.81 5.03
CA THR A 213 25.60 -2.85 4.11
C THR A 213 24.57 -2.29 3.14
N ARG A 214 24.67 -2.67 1.85
CA ARG A 214 23.69 -2.31 0.84
C ARG A 214 22.45 -3.19 0.96
N VAL A 215 21.27 -2.58 1.05
CA VAL A 215 20.00 -3.24 1.27
C VAL A 215 19.01 -2.84 0.18
N ASN A 216 18.53 -3.81 -0.60
CA ASN A 216 17.44 -3.61 -1.55
C ASN A 216 16.13 -3.38 -0.78
N LEU A 217 15.53 -2.20 -0.94
CA LEU A 217 14.18 -1.91 -0.47
C LEU A 217 13.22 -2.08 -1.64
N ALA A 218 12.30 -3.02 -1.52
CA ALA A 218 11.22 -3.22 -2.47
C ALA A 218 9.90 -3.26 -1.67
N PRO A 219 9.38 -2.09 -1.25
CA PRO A 219 8.15 -2.00 -0.51
C PRO A 219 7.03 -2.66 -1.29
N PHE A 220 6.18 -3.35 -0.57
CA PHE A 220 5.14 -4.18 -1.11
C PHE A 220 3.81 -3.46 -0.95
N SER A 221 3.06 -3.40 -2.05
CA SER A 221 1.76 -2.76 -2.19
C SER A 221 0.79 -3.83 -2.70
N PRO A 222 0.38 -4.79 -1.84
CA PRO A 222 -1.01 -5.14 -1.75
C PRO A 222 -1.86 -5.20 -3.02
N SER A 223 -3.06 -4.65 -2.88
CA SER A 223 -4.08 -4.54 -3.89
C SER A 223 -3.89 -3.31 -4.76
N GLY A 224 -2.87 -2.49 -4.46
CA GLY A 224 -2.73 -1.11 -4.91
C GLY A 224 -3.69 -0.13 -4.24
N GLY A 225 -4.53 -0.56 -3.29
CA GLY A 225 -5.61 0.25 -2.73
C GLY A 225 -6.86 0.34 -3.63
N TRP A 226 -7.86 1.09 -3.18
CA TRP A 226 -9.13 1.30 -3.87
C TRP A 226 -9.10 2.44 -4.87
N VAL A 227 -9.76 2.21 -6.00
CA VAL A 227 -10.07 3.23 -7.01
C VAL A 227 -11.55 3.24 -7.35
N ALA A 228 -12.04 4.38 -7.85
CA ALA A 228 -13.33 4.47 -8.51
C ALA A 228 -13.17 4.59 -10.03
N SER A 229 -13.86 3.75 -10.78
CA SER A 229 -13.90 3.76 -12.25
C SER A 229 -15.32 3.96 -12.77
N VAL A 230 -15.47 4.65 -13.89
CA VAL A 230 -16.80 4.93 -14.50
C VAL A 230 -16.98 4.07 -15.75
N ASN A 231 -18.20 3.57 -15.94
CA ASN A 231 -18.53 2.66 -17.02
C ASN A 231 -18.69 3.40 -18.37
N ALA A 232 -17.80 3.14 -19.32
CA ALA A 232 -17.84 3.70 -20.68
C ALA A 232 -19.12 3.37 -21.45
N GLN A 233 -19.81 2.29 -21.09
CA GLN A 233 -21.02 1.80 -21.77
C GLN A 233 -22.30 2.43 -21.19
N SER A 234 -22.22 3.13 -20.06
CA SER A 234 -23.36 3.87 -19.51
C SER A 234 -23.74 5.08 -20.35
N PRO A 235 -25.01 5.52 -20.33
CA PRO A 235 -25.43 6.81 -20.89
C PRO A 235 -24.57 7.97 -20.39
N VAL A 236 -24.32 8.96 -21.25
CA VAL A 236 -23.44 10.11 -20.95
C VAL A 236 -23.93 10.92 -19.73
N ALA A 237 -25.25 10.99 -19.51
CA ALA A 237 -25.82 11.62 -18.32
C ALA A 237 -25.41 10.89 -17.03
N ASP A 238 -25.48 9.56 -17.03
CA ASP A 238 -25.15 8.72 -15.87
C ASP A 238 -23.64 8.69 -15.63
N GLN A 239 -22.83 8.72 -16.70
CA GLN A 239 -21.37 8.92 -16.58
C GLN A 239 -21.05 10.24 -15.88
N ALA A 240 -21.72 11.33 -16.26
CA ALA A 240 -21.52 12.64 -15.64
C ALA A 240 -22.00 12.67 -14.19
N ALA A 241 -23.14 12.04 -13.88
CA ALA A 241 -23.66 11.91 -12.52
C ALA A 241 -22.71 11.08 -11.64
N ALA A 242 -22.19 9.96 -12.13
CA ALA A 242 -21.22 9.13 -11.43
C ALA A 242 -19.90 9.88 -11.17
N ILE A 243 -19.36 10.62 -12.14
CA ILE A 243 -18.18 11.47 -11.93
C ILE A 243 -18.45 12.53 -10.86
N ALA A 244 -19.62 13.20 -10.90
CA ALA A 244 -19.98 14.21 -9.93
C ALA A 244 -20.08 13.64 -8.50
N PHE A 245 -20.80 12.52 -8.33
CA PHE A 245 -20.92 11.82 -7.05
C PHE A 245 -19.54 11.39 -6.51
N LEU A 246 -18.73 10.74 -7.34
CA LEU A 246 -17.41 10.25 -6.91
C LEU A 246 -16.50 11.39 -6.48
N LEU A 247 -16.48 12.53 -7.19
CA LEU A 247 -15.70 13.70 -6.80
C LEU A 247 -16.23 14.33 -5.50
N ASP A 248 -17.54 14.53 -5.40
CA ASP A 248 -18.17 15.19 -4.25
C ASP A 248 -18.02 14.35 -2.97
N SER A 249 -18.18 13.03 -3.05
CA SER A 249 -18.20 12.14 -1.88
C SER A 249 -16.86 11.50 -1.51
N LEU A 250 -15.95 11.23 -2.47
CA LEU A 250 -14.78 10.36 -2.20
C LEU A 250 -13.44 10.84 -2.80
N ALA A 251 -13.46 11.40 -4.01
CA ALA A 251 -12.29 11.54 -4.88
C ALA A 251 -11.79 12.98 -5.08
N SER A 252 -12.41 13.99 -4.46
CA SER A 252 -11.84 15.34 -4.44
C SER A 252 -10.76 15.48 -3.38
N ALA A 253 -9.91 16.50 -3.50
CA ALA A 253 -8.93 16.85 -2.47
C ALA A 253 -9.58 17.14 -1.09
N ASN A 254 -10.82 17.64 -1.07
CA ASN A 254 -11.52 17.89 0.19
C ASN A 254 -12.23 16.65 0.74
N SER A 255 -13.05 15.98 -0.08
CA SER A 255 -13.86 14.82 0.35
C SER A 255 -13.05 13.57 0.64
N SER A 256 -11.87 13.42 0.04
CA SER A 256 -10.96 12.31 0.36
C SER A 256 -10.48 12.27 1.81
N TRP A 257 -10.61 13.36 2.58
CA TRP A 257 -10.16 13.39 3.98
C TRP A 257 -11.10 12.67 4.95
N ASP A 258 -12.39 12.66 4.67
CA ASP A 258 -13.39 12.09 5.58
C ASP A 258 -13.20 10.56 5.75
N PRO A 259 -13.01 9.75 4.69
CA PRO A 259 -12.67 8.33 4.86
C PRO A 259 -11.26 8.15 5.46
N ILE A 260 -10.28 8.97 5.08
CA ILE A 260 -8.88 8.86 5.54
C ILE A 260 -8.74 9.03 7.05
N LEU A 261 -9.53 9.94 7.65
CA LEU A 261 -9.52 10.21 9.09
C LEU A 261 -10.48 9.30 9.88
N SER A 262 -11.41 8.62 9.21
CA SER A 262 -12.39 7.75 9.83
C SER A 262 -11.75 6.44 10.32
N SER A 263 -12.14 5.98 11.51
CA SER A 263 -11.81 4.65 12.01
C SER A 263 -12.82 3.56 11.60
N GLU A 264 -13.84 3.93 10.82
CA GLU A 264 -14.81 3.01 10.22
C GLU A 264 -14.39 2.52 8.83
N PHE A 265 -13.46 3.23 8.17
CA PHE A 265 -12.98 2.92 6.83
C PHE A 265 -11.47 2.65 6.84
N GLU A 266 -11.06 1.49 6.32
CA GLU A 266 -9.66 1.06 6.20
C GLU A 266 -8.97 1.75 4.99
N THR A 267 -9.10 3.07 4.86
CA THR A 267 -8.54 3.85 3.73
C THR A 267 -7.25 4.57 4.13
N GLU A 268 -6.34 4.74 3.17
CA GLU A 268 -4.97 5.13 3.46
C GLU A 268 -4.43 6.31 2.62
N PRO A 269 -3.56 7.18 3.19
CA PRO A 269 -3.01 8.36 2.52
C PRO A 269 -2.39 8.11 1.15
N TYR A 270 -2.88 8.87 0.17
CA TYR A 270 -2.47 8.80 -1.24
C TYR A 270 -2.20 10.18 -1.86
N ARG A 271 -2.57 11.27 -1.17
CA ARG A 271 -2.33 12.66 -1.58
C ARG A 271 -1.25 13.31 -0.72
N MET A 272 -0.44 14.19 -1.31
CA MET A 272 0.60 14.92 -0.57
C MET A 272 0.07 15.76 0.60
N GLU A 273 -1.19 16.20 0.53
CA GLU A 273 -1.85 16.92 1.64
C GLU A 273 -2.12 16.02 2.84
N HIS A 274 -2.50 14.75 2.61
CA HIS A 274 -2.72 13.75 3.67
C HIS A 274 -1.46 13.53 4.53
N PHE A 275 -0.27 13.68 3.94
CA PHE A 275 1.02 13.59 4.66
C PHE A 275 1.50 14.90 5.28
N LYS A 276 1.03 16.05 4.77
CA LYS A 276 1.54 17.38 5.18
C LYS A 276 0.70 18.05 6.25
N ASP A 277 -0.63 17.90 6.20
CA ASP A 277 -1.54 18.54 7.16
C ASP A 277 -1.69 17.71 8.43
N ARG A 278 -0.63 17.72 9.25
CA ARG A 278 -0.60 17.07 10.56
C ARG A 278 -1.63 17.67 11.52
N GLN A 279 -1.99 18.95 11.37
CA GLN A 279 -3.00 19.58 12.23
C GLN A 279 -4.37 18.95 12.05
N ARG A 280 -4.74 18.55 10.83
CA ARG A 280 -6.01 17.86 10.57
C ARG A 280 -6.09 16.46 11.23
N TRP A 281 -4.99 15.71 11.28
CA TRP A 281 -4.90 14.45 12.04
C TRP A 281 -5.05 14.67 13.55
N LEU A 282 -4.33 15.65 14.11
CA LEU A 282 -4.42 15.97 15.54
C LEU A 282 -5.83 16.46 15.92
N ALA A 283 -6.48 17.26 15.07
CA ALA A 283 -7.85 17.71 15.25
C ALA A 283 -8.88 16.56 15.19
N ALA A 284 -8.60 15.50 14.43
CA ALA A 284 -9.36 14.26 14.43
C ALA A 284 -9.05 13.33 15.62
N GLY A 285 -8.16 13.73 16.54
CA GLY A 285 -7.88 13.02 17.80
C GLY A 285 -6.74 11.99 17.75
N TYR A 286 -5.98 11.94 16.65
CA TYR A 286 -4.84 11.03 16.52
C TYR A 286 -3.66 11.46 17.43
N GLU A 287 -2.96 10.50 18.03
CA GLU A 287 -1.73 10.75 18.81
C GLU A 287 -0.61 11.28 17.91
N GLU A 288 0.10 12.32 18.35
CA GLU A 288 1.08 13.07 17.54
C GLU A 288 2.29 12.23 17.14
N GLY A 289 2.87 11.49 18.09
CA GLY A 289 4.04 10.65 17.85
C GLY A 289 3.75 9.51 16.88
N ASP A 290 2.65 8.77 17.08
CA ASP A 290 2.19 7.68 16.20
C ASP A 290 1.90 8.22 14.79
N THR A 291 1.23 9.37 14.69
CA THR A 291 0.90 10.02 13.41
C THR A 291 2.17 10.39 12.64
N GLU A 292 3.12 11.07 13.28
CA GLU A 292 4.39 11.46 12.65
C GLU A 292 5.18 10.23 12.17
N ARG A 293 5.28 9.19 13.02
CA ARG A 293 5.98 7.93 12.68
C ARG A 293 5.34 7.24 11.48
N TRP A 294 4.02 7.04 11.49
CA TRP A 294 3.32 6.33 10.42
C TRP A 294 3.33 7.12 9.11
N LEU A 295 2.97 8.42 9.11
CA LEU A 295 3.00 9.24 7.90
C LEU A 295 4.41 9.30 7.29
N SER A 296 5.46 9.38 8.11
CA SER A 296 6.84 9.38 7.64
C SER A 296 7.27 8.05 7.02
N ALA A 297 7.00 6.93 7.72
CA ALA A 297 7.32 5.59 7.22
C ALA A 297 6.56 5.28 5.91
N ARG A 298 5.26 5.63 5.87
CA ARG A 298 4.39 5.47 4.72
C ARG A 298 4.84 6.30 3.52
N LEU A 299 5.11 7.60 3.71
CA LEU A 299 5.58 8.46 2.64
C LEU A 299 6.92 7.96 2.09
N ALA A 300 7.85 7.51 2.95
CA ALA A 300 9.10 6.91 2.53
C ALA A 300 8.90 5.62 1.71
N ALA A 301 7.95 4.75 2.10
CA ALA A 301 7.61 3.54 1.35
C ALA A 301 7.06 3.85 -0.05
N LEU A 302 6.19 4.86 -0.17
CA LEU A 302 5.58 5.26 -1.44
C LEU A 302 6.51 6.10 -2.34
N THR A 303 7.60 6.67 -1.82
CA THR A 303 8.52 7.56 -2.57
C THR A 303 9.94 7.04 -2.74
N LEU A 304 10.28 5.88 -2.14
CA LEU A 304 11.55 5.16 -2.23
C LEU A 304 12.83 5.99 -2.03
N GLY A 305 13.51 5.79 -0.90
CA GLY A 305 14.75 6.49 -0.56
C GLY A 305 14.55 7.72 0.32
N GLY A 306 13.34 7.92 0.84
CA GLY A 306 13.02 8.95 1.82
C GLY A 306 12.87 10.36 1.25
N PRO A 307 12.84 11.40 2.10
CA PRO A 307 12.60 12.78 1.71
C PRO A 307 13.78 13.32 0.87
N GLY A 308 13.62 13.31 -0.46
CA GLY A 308 14.67 13.76 -1.40
C GLY A 308 14.87 12.85 -2.61
N ALA A 309 14.15 11.74 -2.71
CA ALA A 309 14.13 10.88 -3.91
C ALA A 309 13.86 11.68 -5.19
N GLN A 310 14.51 11.30 -6.30
CA GLN A 310 14.35 11.91 -7.63
C GLN A 310 14.19 10.85 -8.72
N GLY A 311 13.67 11.25 -9.88
CA GLY A 311 13.51 10.36 -11.03
C GLY A 311 12.68 9.12 -10.72
N ALA A 312 13.12 7.94 -11.16
CA ALA A 312 12.40 6.69 -10.96
C ALA A 312 12.18 6.32 -9.47
N ALA A 313 13.05 6.75 -8.56
CA ALA A 313 12.87 6.53 -7.13
C ALA A 313 11.63 7.29 -6.62
N ALA A 314 11.54 8.60 -6.88
CA ALA A 314 10.40 9.45 -6.52
C ALA A 314 9.04 8.99 -7.10
N LEU A 315 9.08 8.18 -8.16
CA LEU A 315 7.91 7.56 -8.80
C LEU A 315 7.59 6.17 -8.24
N GLY A 316 8.21 5.76 -7.13
CA GLY A 316 8.10 4.43 -6.52
C GLY A 316 8.57 3.30 -7.46
N GLY A 317 9.71 3.50 -8.15
CA GLY A 317 10.22 2.60 -9.19
C GLY A 317 10.46 1.14 -8.79
N ASN A 318 10.74 0.87 -7.51
CA ASN A 318 10.86 -0.46 -6.92
C ASN A 318 9.65 -0.86 -6.04
N LEU A 319 8.53 -0.11 -6.09
CA LEU A 319 7.29 -0.52 -5.45
C LEU A 319 6.79 -1.79 -6.14
N VAL A 320 6.34 -2.71 -5.31
CA VAL A 320 6.01 -4.07 -5.69
C VAL A 320 4.48 -4.18 -5.62
N LEU A 321 3.80 -4.27 -6.79
CA LEU A 321 2.32 -4.25 -6.93
C LEU A 321 1.60 -5.52 -7.46
N ASP A 322 2.26 -6.39 -8.23
CA ASP A 322 1.70 -7.68 -8.69
C ASP A 322 2.77 -8.76 -9.04
N LEU A 323 2.76 -9.94 -8.37
CA LEU A 323 3.81 -10.97 -8.46
C LEU A 323 3.34 -12.09 -9.39
N ARG A 324 3.14 -11.75 -10.66
CA ARG A 324 2.65 -12.72 -11.66
C ARG A 324 3.66 -13.85 -11.86
N ILE A 325 3.37 -15.00 -11.28
CA ILE A 325 3.81 -16.28 -11.81
C ILE A 325 3.00 -16.51 -13.11
N PRO A 326 3.64 -16.58 -14.30
CA PRO A 326 2.91 -16.79 -15.55
C PRO A 326 2.14 -18.12 -15.51
N GLY A 327 0.82 -18.06 -15.70
CA GLY A 327 -0.06 -19.24 -15.76
C GLY A 327 -0.94 -19.47 -14.54
N ALA A 328 -0.82 -18.69 -13.46
CA ALA A 328 -1.78 -18.74 -12.35
C ALA A 328 -3.09 -18.01 -12.71
N GLY A 329 -4.23 -18.71 -12.65
CA GLY A 329 -5.56 -18.11 -12.78
C GLY A 329 -6.07 -17.61 -11.43
N LEU A 330 -6.50 -16.34 -11.36
CA LEU A 330 -6.95 -15.71 -10.11
C LEU A 330 -8.47 -15.76 -9.92
N ILE A 331 -8.89 -16.01 -8.69
CA ILE A 331 -10.25 -15.76 -8.19
C ILE A 331 -10.27 -14.33 -7.65
N LYS A 332 -11.33 -13.55 -7.91
CA LYS A 332 -11.37 -12.10 -7.64
C LYS A 332 -12.47 -11.71 -6.67
N CYS A 333 -12.16 -10.77 -5.79
CA CYS A 333 -13.13 -10.04 -4.98
C CYS A 333 -13.54 -8.74 -5.70
N VAL A 334 -14.83 -8.41 -5.67
CA VAL A 334 -15.39 -7.13 -6.14
C VAL A 334 -16.43 -6.70 -5.12
N ALA A 335 -16.29 -5.49 -4.59
CA ALA A 335 -17.33 -4.84 -3.81
C ALA A 335 -18.27 -4.08 -4.75
N VAL A 336 -19.58 -4.17 -4.51
CA VAL A 336 -20.61 -3.47 -5.28
C VAL A 336 -21.28 -2.46 -4.35
N LEU A 337 -21.36 -1.20 -4.79
CA LEU A 337 -22.12 -0.17 -4.10
C LEU A 337 -23.51 -0.09 -4.74
N GLU A 338 -24.53 -0.52 -4.00
CA GLU A 338 -25.94 -0.32 -4.35
C GLU A 338 -26.50 0.86 -3.55
N HIS A 339 -27.26 1.74 -4.19
CA HIS A 339 -28.04 2.77 -3.50
C HIS A 339 -29.37 2.13 -3.06
N PRO A 340 -29.82 2.32 -1.80
CA PRO A 340 -31.16 1.90 -1.40
C PRO A 340 -32.20 2.85 -2.01
N ASP A 341 -33.16 2.31 -2.77
CA ASP A 341 -34.39 3.00 -3.18
C ASP A 341 -35.35 3.23 -1.98
#